data_AF-M1A678-F1
#
_entry.id   AF-M1A678-F1
#
_cell.length_a   1.000
_cell.length_b   1.000
_cell.length_c   1.000
_cell.angle_alpha   90.00
_cell.angle_beta   90.00
_cell.angle_gamma   90.00
#
_symmetry.space_group_name_H-M   'P 1'
#
loop_
_entity.id
_entity.type
_entity.pdbx_description
1 polymer ?
#
loop_
_entity_poly.entity_id
_entity_poly.type
_entity_poly.pdbx_seq_one_letter_code
_entity_poly.pdbx_strand_id
1 'polypeptide(L)' 'MEKASAACKEMLSNVETRPDPLLPVTHGPTNPSWDRWFEGAQDASGCRCWIL' A
#
# COMPACT_ATOMS: atom_id res chain seq x y z
N MET A 1 14.39 -27.97 -4.45
CA MET A 1 14.70 -26.54 -4.41
C MET A 1 14.04 -25.77 -5.55
N GLU A 2 13.95 -26.33 -6.77
CA GLU A 2 13.31 -25.71 -7.95
C GLU A 2 11.91 -25.11 -7.71
N LYS A 3 11.01 -25.85 -7.05
CA LYS A 3 9.66 -25.35 -6.76
C LYS A 3 9.66 -24.09 -5.89
N ALA A 4 10.55 -24.04 -4.90
CA ALA A 4 10.69 -22.87 -4.02
C ALA A 4 11.28 -21.68 -4.81
N SER A 5 12.29 -21.93 -5.64
CA SER A 5 12.88 -20.90 -6.51
C SER A 5 11.84 -20.29 -7.47
N ALA A 6 11.02 -21.13 -8.10
CA ALA A 6 9.95 -20.68 -8.99
C ALA A 6 8.90 -19.82 -8.25
N ALA A 7 8.44 -20.28 -7.08
CA ALA A 7 7.48 -19.53 -6.26
C ALA A 7 8.05 -18.17 -5.80
N CYS A 8 9.33 -18.12 -5.40
CA CYS A 8 9.97 -16.86 -5.03
C CYS A 8 10.08 -15.89 -6.22
N LYS A 9 10.41 -16.37 -7.41
CA LYS A 9 10.48 -15.54 -8.63
C LYS A 9 9.12 -14.94 -8.97
N GLU A 10 8.06 -15.73 -8.88
CA GLU A 10 6.68 -15.26 -9.09
C GLU A 10 6.30 -14.20 -8.06
N MET A 11 6.60 -14.45 -6.78
CA MET A 11 6.33 -13.49 -5.70
C MET A 11 7.06 -12.16 -5.95
N LEU A 12 8.34 -12.19 -6.31
CA LEU A 12 9.12 -10.99 -6.61
C LEU A 12 8.52 -10.21 -7.78
N SER A 13 8.19 -10.88 -8.89
CA SER A 13 7.55 -10.25 -10.04
C SER A 13 6.23 -9.56 -9.67
N ASN A 14 5.45 -10.15 -8.77
CA ASN A 14 4.18 -9.57 -8.32
C ASN A 14 4.37 -8.35 -7.41
N VAL A 15 5.41 -8.33 -6.59
CA VAL A 15 5.72 -7.22 -5.67
C VAL A 15 6.32 -6.04 -6.44
N GLU A 16 7.24 -6.29 -7.37
CA GLU A 16 7.95 -5.22 -8.11
C GLU A 16 7.04 -4.46 -9.09
N THR A 17 5.97 -5.10 -9.57
CA THR A 17 5.08 -4.51 -10.58
C THR A 17 3.92 -3.72 -9.98
N ARG A 18 3.70 -3.80 -8.67
CA ARG A 18 2.58 -3.13 -8.00
C ARG A 18 3.08 -1.90 -7.25
N PRO A 19 2.57 -0.70 -7.57
CA PRO A 19 2.93 0.49 -6.83
C PRO A 19 2.37 0.41 -5.40
N ASP A 20 3.24 0.55 -4.40
CA ASP A 20 2.92 0.51 -2.97
C ASP A 20 3.27 1.86 -2.31
N PRO A 21 2.29 2.56 -1.68
CA PRO A 21 2.51 3.86 -1.05
C PRO A 21 3.33 3.81 0.24
N LEU A 22 3.53 2.62 0.83
CA LEU A 22 4.26 2.47 2.10
C LEU A 22 5.75 2.20 1.89
N LEU A 23 6.20 2.01 0.65
CA LEU A 23 7.60 1.83 0.33
C LEU A 23 8.32 3.18 0.22
N PRO A 24 9.60 3.29 0.61
CA PRO A 24 10.39 4.52 0.45
C PRO A 24 10.53 4.96 -1.01
N VAL A 25 10.45 4.02 -1.94
CA VAL A 25 10.52 4.24 -3.38
C VAL A 25 9.40 3.43 -4.03
N THR A 26 8.46 4.13 -4.67
CA THR A 26 7.35 3.52 -5.39
C THR A 26 7.59 3.63 -6.89
N HIS A 27 7.61 2.49 -7.58
CA HIS A 27 7.74 2.46 -9.03
C HIS A 27 6.35 2.48 -9.69
N GLY A 28 6.13 3.43 -10.61
CA GLY A 28 4.86 3.59 -11.31
C GLY A 28 4.14 4.91 -10.98
N PRO A 29 2.95 5.14 -11.57
CA PRO A 29 2.20 6.36 -11.33
C PRO A 29 1.63 6.40 -9.90
N THR A 30 1.73 7.55 -9.25
CA THR A 30 1.09 7.81 -7.96
C THR A 30 -0.43 7.69 -8.10
N ASN A 31 -1.07 6.90 -7.23
CA ASN A 31 -2.52 6.82 -7.18
C ASN A 31 -3.06 7.90 -6.22
N PRO A 32 -3.85 8.88 -6.71
CA PRO A 32 -4.43 9.94 -5.86
C PRO A 32 -5.34 9.40 -4.74
N SER A 33 -5.81 8.14 -4.82
CA SER A 33 -6.60 7.53 -3.76
C SER A 33 -5.78 7.10 -2.54
N TRP A 34 -4.45 7.13 -2.59
CA TRP A 34 -3.63 6.78 -1.43
C TRP A 34 -3.69 7.84 -0.34
N ASP A 35 -3.82 9.12 -0.71
CA ASP A 35 -3.96 10.22 0.24
C ASP A 35 -5.21 10.07 1.10
N ARG A 36 -6.28 9.46 0.55
CA ARG A 36 -7.53 9.15 1.28
C ARG A 36 -7.34 8.25 2.49
N TRP A 37 -6.28 7.43 2.55
CA TRP A 37 -5.98 6.64 3.74
C TRP A 37 -5.50 7.52 4.90
N PHE A 38 -4.94 8.69 4.61
CA PHE A 38 -4.41 9.65 5.57
C PHE A 38 -5.34 10.84 5.83
N GLU A 39 -6.39 11.02 5.02
CA GLU A 39 -7.37 12.11 5.15
C GLU A 39 -8.30 12.01 6.38
N GLY A 40 -8.33 10.86 7.06
CA GLY A 40 -9.23 10.62 8.19
C GLY A 40 -10.67 10.31 7.76
N ALA A 41 -11.58 10.08 8.72
CA ALA A 41 -12.96 9.71 8.43
C ALA A 41 -13.72 10.86 7.73
N GLN A 42 -14.09 10.65 6.46
CA GLN A 42 -14.73 11.67 5.62
C GLN A 42 -16.18 12.00 6.04
N ASP A 43 -16.84 11.13 6.83
CA ASP A 43 -18.25 11.26 7.21
C ASP A 43 -18.49 11.59 8.70
N ALA A 44 -17.43 11.82 9.47
CA ALA A 44 -17.59 12.13 10.88
C ALA A 44 -18.18 13.54 11.02
N SER A 45 -19.50 13.60 11.16
CA SER A 45 -20.17 14.60 11.99
C SER A 45 -19.67 14.45 13.44
N GLY A 46 -18.40 14.81 13.65
CA GLY A 46 -17.70 14.99 14.91
C GLY A 46 -17.86 13.90 15.95
N CYS A 47 -17.00 12.88 15.93
CA CYS A 47 -16.50 12.35 17.20
C CYS A 47 -15.08 12.87 17.42
N ARG A 48 -14.94 13.79 18.37
CA ARG A 48 -13.66 14.39 18.82
C ARG A 48 -12.97 13.50 19.85
N CYS A 49 -12.87 12.20 19.59
CA CYS A 49 -12.06 11.33 20.44
C CYS A 49 -10.61 11.42 19.98
N TRP A 50 -9.80 12.14 20.75
CA TRP A 50 -8.35 12.08 20.65
C TRP A 50 -7.92 10.71 21.18
N ILE A 51 -7.18 9.96 20.37
CA ILE A 51 -6.48 8.78 20.84
C ILE A 51 -5.39 9.29 21.80
N LEU A 52 -5.52 8.97 23.08
CA LEU A 52 -4.53 9.20 24.14
C LEU A 52 -3.30 8.31 23.93
#